data_AF-A0A958IRR2-F1
#
_entry.id   AF-A0A958IRR2-F1
#
_cell.length_a   1.000
_cell.length_b   1.000
_cell.length_c   1.000
_cell.angle_alpha   90.00
_cell.angle_beta   90.00
_cell.angle_gamma   90.00
#
_symmetry.space_group_name_H-M   'P 1'
#
loop_
_entity.id
_entity.type
_entity.pdbx_description
1 polymer ?
#
loop_
_entity_poly.entity_id
_entity_poly.type
_entity_poly.pdbx_seq_one_letter_code
_entity_poly.pdbx_strand_id
1 'polypeptide(L)'
;KVLAIAVNPTACSGCATCVNICPEAALENVPQTEDLVAQYRRSWKVMMSLPELTFEQLRDVVTAEEPETMMRYLLRRKIYHTLPGGDEAFPGSGARTAIHLLLAAVEAEMQPRFETLQQQIGERISKLEARIQGKLDSAVKINDFDEFSKRLSRVEAGAAESGEVLALLNDKPGRAKIEKQHLKLLNEALSALKLLPVKYNELGAGGRTRMVLLLGNQGKFFWSSTYPYNPFAAPWMNYAGDNIAAASRGVFGGITAQMAETFRQLRKADLLLEDAYQPAQHDAMLNGLSWEDFSSDERAACPPVIAILDDVTLAGQQIGGLAEILSGTLPLKIAVINTLDDVVEASGKAALGWMA
;
A
#
# COMPACT_ATOMS: atom_id res chain seq x y z
N LYS A 1 8.62 -9.88 27.81
CA LYS A 1 8.71 -8.85 26.75
C LYS A 1 8.60 -7.49 27.46
N VAL A 2 9.46 -6.52 27.16
CA VAL A 2 9.36 -5.16 27.75
C VAL A 2 8.52 -4.29 26.81
N LEU A 3 7.47 -3.66 27.34
CA LEU A 3 6.67 -2.67 26.62
C LEU A 3 6.97 -1.30 27.22
N ALA A 4 7.02 -0.28 26.37
CA ALA A 4 7.24 1.10 26.78
C ALA A 4 6.30 2.02 26.02
N ILE A 5 5.80 3.04 26.71
CA ILE A 5 5.00 4.11 26.12
C ILE A 5 5.90 5.34 26.03
N ALA A 6 5.98 5.97 24.86
CA ALA A 6 6.62 7.26 24.68
C ALA A 6 5.64 8.21 24.01
N VAL A 7 5.38 9.33 24.67
CA VAL A 7 4.52 10.40 24.16
C VAL A 7 5.35 11.26 23.21
N ASN A 8 4.81 11.56 22.02
CA ASN A 8 5.40 12.54 21.13
C ASN A 8 5.00 13.96 21.59
N PRO A 9 5.93 14.75 22.16
CA PRO A 9 5.59 16.06 22.71
C PRO A 9 5.32 17.12 21.63
N THR A 10 5.65 16.86 20.36
CA THR A 10 5.35 17.80 19.26
C THR A 10 3.98 17.57 18.64
N ALA A 11 3.36 16.41 18.88
CA ALA A 11 2.08 16.03 18.30
C ALA A 11 0.96 15.93 19.36
N CYS A 12 1.30 15.92 20.65
CA CYS A 12 0.33 15.92 21.73
C CYS A 12 -0.44 17.26 21.76
N SER A 13 -1.76 17.20 21.67
CA SER A 13 -2.65 18.37 21.75
C SER A 13 -3.15 18.68 23.16
N GLY A 14 -2.69 17.93 24.17
CA GLY A 14 -3.10 18.14 25.56
C GLY A 14 -4.56 17.77 25.86
N CYS A 15 -5.21 16.95 25.02
CA CYS A 15 -6.63 16.63 25.16
C CYS A 15 -6.98 15.71 26.36
N ALA A 16 -5.97 15.16 27.04
CA ALA A 16 -6.11 14.24 28.17
C ALA A 16 -6.90 12.94 27.90
N THR A 17 -7.30 12.64 26.66
CA THR A 17 -8.07 11.42 26.35
C THR A 17 -7.35 10.15 26.81
N CYS A 18 -6.04 10.03 26.55
CA CYS A 18 -5.25 8.88 26.97
C CYS A 18 -5.18 8.69 28.49
N VAL A 19 -5.17 9.78 29.26
CA VAL A 19 -5.19 9.77 30.73
C VAL A 19 -6.57 9.31 31.21
N ASN A 20 -7.64 9.89 30.66
CA ASN A 20 -9.01 9.64 31.12
C ASN A 20 -9.49 8.22 30.82
N ILE A 21 -8.98 7.56 29.78
CA ILE A 21 -9.36 6.18 29.44
C ILE A 21 -8.45 5.13 30.09
N CYS A 22 -7.35 5.51 30.74
CA CYS A 22 -6.37 4.56 31.26
C CYS A 22 -6.93 3.87 32.52
N PRO A 23 -7.24 2.56 32.48
CA PRO A 23 -7.87 1.87 33.61
C PRO A 23 -6.93 1.73 34.81
N GLU A 24 -5.62 1.69 34.56
CA GLU A 24 -4.58 1.48 35.57
C GLU A 24 -4.01 2.78 36.16
N ALA A 25 -4.52 3.95 35.71
CA ALA A 25 -3.96 5.26 36.06
C ALA A 25 -2.44 5.36 35.80
N ALA A 26 -1.93 4.67 34.78
CA ALA A 26 -0.52 4.65 34.40
C ALA A 26 -0.06 5.95 33.71
N LEU A 27 -0.98 6.85 33.40
CA LEU A 27 -0.72 8.15 32.78
C LEU A 27 -1.37 9.25 33.64
N GLU A 28 -0.66 10.35 33.83
CA GLU A 28 -1.16 11.53 34.53
C GLU A 28 -0.87 12.80 33.73
N ASN A 29 -1.71 13.82 33.92
CA ASN A 29 -1.47 15.13 33.34
C ASN A 29 -0.46 15.90 34.21
N VAL A 30 0.61 16.36 33.58
CA VAL A 30 1.63 17.19 34.23
C VAL A 30 1.78 18.53 33.50
N PRO A 31 2.08 19.63 34.22
CA PRO A 31 2.41 20.89 33.58
C PRO A 31 3.60 20.72 32.64
N GLN A 32 3.50 21.28 31.43
CA GLN A 32 4.58 21.24 30.47
C GLN A 32 5.74 22.15 30.91
N THR A 33 6.93 21.59 31.08
CA THR A 33 8.17 22.32 31.32
C THR A 33 9.18 22.06 30.20
N GLU A 34 10.15 22.95 30.01
CA GLU A 34 11.20 22.76 28.99
C GLU A 34 11.97 21.46 29.19
N ASP A 35 12.28 21.11 30.44
CA ASP A 35 12.98 19.88 30.80
C ASP A 35 12.18 18.62 30.45
N LEU A 36 10.88 18.61 30.75
CA LEU A 36 9.99 17.48 30.42
C LEU A 36 9.84 17.32 28.91
N VAL A 37 9.67 18.42 28.17
CA VAL A 37 9.62 18.38 26.69
C VAL A 37 10.93 17.85 26.13
N ALA A 38 12.08 18.30 26.63
CA ALA A 38 13.39 17.80 26.20
C ALA A 38 13.55 16.31 26.50
N GLN A 39 13.07 15.83 27.66
CA GLN A 39 13.04 14.41 28.00
C GLN A 39 12.15 13.60 27.04
N TYR A 40 10.91 14.03 26.80
CA TYR A 40 10.02 13.31 25.89
C TYR A 40 10.52 13.30 24.45
N ARG A 41 11.18 14.37 23.98
CA ARG A 41 11.84 14.37 22.67
C ARG A 41 12.94 13.31 22.59
N ARG A 42 13.75 13.13 23.64
CA ARG A 42 14.77 12.07 23.71
C ARG A 42 14.13 10.68 23.72
N SER A 43 13.12 10.45 24.55
CA SER A 43 12.40 9.16 24.62
C SER A 43 11.74 8.80 23.28
N TRP A 44 11.08 9.77 22.64
CA TRP A 44 10.48 9.60 21.33
C TRP A 44 11.52 9.27 20.26
N LYS A 45 12.66 9.98 20.25
CA LYS A 45 13.78 9.69 19.32
C LYS A 45 14.30 8.26 19.49
N VAL A 46 14.44 7.79 20.73
CA VAL A 46 14.82 6.40 21.00
C VAL A 46 13.78 5.44 20.45
N MET A 47 12.49 5.64 20.76
CA MET A 47 11.40 4.80 20.26
C MET A 47 11.36 4.72 18.71
N MET A 48 11.61 5.83 18.03
CA MET A 48 11.66 5.88 16.56
C MET A 48 12.89 5.20 15.96
N SER A 49 13.97 5.05 16.74
CA SER A 49 15.21 4.39 16.30
C SER A 49 15.21 2.86 16.49
N LEU A 50 14.27 2.32 17.26
CA LEU A 50 14.15 0.87 17.46
C LEU A 50 13.82 0.14 16.15
N PRO A 51 14.12 -1.17 16.02
CA PRO A 51 13.65 -1.94 14.87
C PRO A 51 12.11 -2.00 14.83
N GLU A 52 11.56 -2.23 13.65
CA GLU A 52 10.12 -2.38 13.46
C GLU A 52 9.67 -3.79 13.89
N LEU A 53 8.49 -3.90 14.50
CA LEU A 53 7.91 -5.21 14.80
C LEU A 53 7.49 -5.94 13.53
N THR A 54 7.83 -7.22 13.42
CA THR A 54 7.37 -8.06 12.30
C THR A 54 5.95 -8.54 12.55
N PHE A 55 5.22 -8.90 11.48
CA PHE A 55 3.90 -9.53 11.63
C PHE A 55 3.97 -10.86 12.37
N GLU A 56 5.06 -11.60 12.23
CA GLU A 56 5.30 -12.84 12.98
C GLU A 56 5.35 -12.57 14.49
N GLN A 57 6.07 -11.54 14.93
CA GLN A 57 6.12 -11.14 16.35
C GLN A 57 4.76 -10.66 16.89
N LEU A 58 3.91 -10.09 16.03
CA LEU A 58 2.58 -9.62 16.40
C LEU A 58 1.58 -10.78 16.56
N ARG A 59 1.78 -11.93 15.92
CA ARG A 59 0.87 -13.11 16.06
C ARG A 59 0.77 -13.61 17.50
N ASP A 60 1.79 -13.38 18.32
CA ASP A 60 1.77 -13.73 19.75
C ASP A 60 0.79 -12.88 20.57
N VAL A 61 0.38 -11.72 20.05
CA VAL A 61 -0.44 -10.74 20.78
C VAL A 61 -1.65 -10.25 20.00
N VAL A 62 -1.82 -10.62 18.74
CA VAL A 62 -2.98 -10.31 17.91
C VAL A 62 -3.60 -11.61 17.41
N THR A 63 -4.88 -11.83 17.69
CA THR A 63 -5.64 -12.99 17.21
C THR A 63 -7.00 -12.58 16.65
N ALA A 64 -7.40 -13.21 15.54
CA ALA A 64 -8.70 -12.98 14.90
C ALA A 64 -9.89 -13.40 15.78
N GLU A 65 -9.65 -14.30 16.73
CA GLU A 65 -10.67 -14.78 17.68
C GLU A 65 -11.00 -13.75 18.78
N GLU A 66 -10.10 -12.79 19.02
CA GLU A 66 -10.23 -11.74 20.03
C GLU A 66 -10.12 -10.37 19.35
N PRO A 67 -11.23 -9.80 18.84
CA PRO A 67 -11.23 -8.54 18.10
C PRO A 67 -10.57 -7.36 18.85
N GLU A 68 -10.62 -7.35 20.18
CA GLU A 68 -9.96 -6.37 21.04
C GLU A 68 -8.44 -6.34 20.88
N THR A 69 -7.85 -7.44 20.41
CA THR A 69 -6.40 -7.54 20.18
C THR A 69 -5.97 -6.87 18.87
N MET A 70 -6.89 -6.61 17.93
CA MET A 70 -6.59 -6.00 16.63
C MET A 70 -5.91 -4.64 16.76
N MET A 71 -6.25 -3.87 17.81
CA MET A 71 -5.62 -2.58 18.08
C MET A 71 -4.13 -2.69 18.34
N ARG A 72 -3.62 -3.87 18.73
CA ARG A 72 -2.18 -4.11 18.94
C ARG A 72 -1.38 -4.12 17.65
N TYR A 73 -2.01 -4.13 16.46
CA TYR A 73 -1.30 -3.80 15.21
C TYR A 73 -0.66 -2.41 15.23
N LEU A 74 -1.21 -1.48 16.03
CA LEU A 74 -0.64 -0.14 16.27
C LEU A 74 0.72 -0.17 16.99
N LEU A 75 1.14 -1.32 17.55
CA LEU A 75 2.51 -1.46 18.07
C LEU A 75 3.56 -1.39 16.95
N ARG A 76 3.19 -1.68 15.71
CA ARG A 76 4.05 -1.47 14.53
C ARG A 76 4.00 0.00 14.12
N ARG A 77 5.14 0.67 14.11
CA ARG A 77 5.24 2.12 13.87
C ARG A 77 4.77 2.51 12.47
N LYS A 78 5.06 1.70 11.45
CA LYS A 78 4.55 1.91 10.08
C LYS A 78 3.02 1.91 10.01
N ILE A 79 2.34 1.12 10.85
CA ILE A 79 0.87 1.09 10.93
C ILE A 79 0.36 2.28 11.73
N TYR A 80 0.98 2.55 12.89
CA TYR A 80 0.63 3.69 13.74
C TYR A 80 0.79 5.03 13.01
N HIS A 81 1.83 5.20 12.19
CA HIS A 81 2.08 6.45 11.44
C HIS A 81 1.40 6.50 10.07
N THR A 82 0.32 5.76 9.85
CA THR A 82 -0.57 5.98 8.69
C THR A 82 -1.24 7.35 8.76
N LEU A 83 -1.53 7.83 9.98
CA LEU A 83 -1.99 9.18 10.29
C LEU A 83 -1.19 9.75 11.49
N PRO A 84 0.03 10.27 11.28
CA PRO A 84 0.78 10.97 12.33
C PRO A 84 -0.01 12.16 12.90
N GLY A 85 0.28 12.52 14.15
CA GLY A 85 -0.27 13.73 14.76
C GLY A 85 0.54 14.99 14.41
N GLY A 86 0.12 16.13 14.96
CA GLY A 86 0.65 17.45 14.60
C GLY A 86 -0.15 18.16 13.50
N ASP A 87 -1.30 17.58 13.15
CA ASP A 87 -2.33 18.19 12.30
C ASP A 87 -3.22 19.18 13.08
N GLU A 88 -4.08 19.90 12.37
CA GLU A 88 -4.94 20.95 12.96
C GLU A 88 -6.29 20.40 13.48
N ALA A 89 -6.45 19.09 13.63
CA ALA A 89 -7.69 18.55 14.20
C ALA A 89 -7.88 19.03 15.65
N PHE A 90 -9.14 19.17 16.05
CA PHE A 90 -9.47 19.51 17.43
C PHE A 90 -8.84 18.53 18.43
N PRO A 91 -8.33 19.02 19.58
CA PRO A 91 -7.82 18.16 20.64
C PRO A 91 -8.87 17.10 21.03
N GLY A 92 -8.49 15.83 20.97
CA GLY A 92 -9.41 14.72 21.30
C GLY A 92 -10.46 14.41 20.24
N SER A 93 -10.30 14.89 19.01
CA SER A 93 -11.23 14.63 17.90
C SER A 93 -11.48 13.12 17.69
N GLY A 94 -12.72 12.70 17.93
CA GLY A 94 -13.19 11.35 17.65
C GLY A 94 -13.15 11.01 16.15
N ALA A 95 -13.44 11.99 15.29
CA ALA A 95 -13.35 11.84 13.84
C ALA A 95 -11.92 11.50 13.37
N ARG A 96 -10.92 12.25 13.86
CA ARG A 96 -9.51 12.01 13.53
C ARG A 96 -9.04 10.65 14.07
N THR A 97 -9.50 10.27 15.27
CA THR A 97 -9.20 8.95 15.86
C THR A 97 -9.82 7.82 15.04
N ALA A 98 -11.09 7.94 14.62
CA ALA A 98 -11.77 6.94 13.80
C ALA A 98 -11.08 6.76 12.44
N ILE A 99 -10.69 7.86 11.78
CA ILE A 99 -9.92 7.80 10.53
C ILE A 99 -8.57 7.13 10.76
N HIS A 100 -7.83 7.50 11.83
CA HIS A 100 -6.56 6.86 12.16
C HIS A 100 -6.69 5.33 12.29
N LEU A 101 -7.69 4.87 13.04
CA LEU A 101 -7.94 3.43 13.22
C LEU A 101 -8.33 2.73 11.91
N LEU A 102 -9.14 3.38 11.07
CA LEU A 102 -9.48 2.87 9.74
C LEU A 102 -8.25 2.70 8.86
N LEU A 103 -7.39 3.72 8.77
CA LEU A 103 -6.17 3.67 7.97
C LEU A 103 -5.19 2.63 8.52
N ALA A 104 -5.05 2.55 9.85
CA ALA A 104 -4.23 1.55 10.50
C ALA A 104 -4.72 0.12 10.21
N ALA A 105 -6.03 -0.13 10.24
CA ALA A 105 -6.59 -1.43 9.92
C ALA A 105 -6.31 -1.83 8.46
N VAL A 106 -6.53 -0.92 7.52
CA VAL A 106 -6.24 -1.18 6.09
C VAL A 106 -4.75 -1.45 5.87
N GLU A 107 -3.87 -0.66 6.50
CA GLU A 107 -2.44 -0.85 6.39
C GLU A 107 -1.97 -2.18 6.99
N ALA A 108 -2.54 -2.58 8.14
CA ALA A 108 -2.28 -3.87 8.77
C ALA A 108 -2.66 -5.05 7.86
N GLU A 109 -3.75 -4.93 7.12
CA GLU A 109 -4.22 -5.94 6.18
C GLU A 109 -3.41 -5.94 4.86
N MET A 110 -3.02 -4.77 4.37
CA MET A 110 -2.38 -4.64 3.06
C MET A 110 -0.87 -4.88 3.07
N GLN A 111 -0.17 -4.58 4.17
CA GLN A 111 1.28 -4.83 4.25
C GLN A 111 1.65 -6.32 4.00
N PRO A 112 1.05 -7.34 4.66
CA PRO A 112 1.38 -8.74 4.40
C PRO A 112 1.07 -9.17 2.97
N ARG A 113 -0.02 -8.64 2.38
CA ARG A 113 -0.41 -8.94 0.99
C ARG A 113 0.61 -8.40 -0.01
N PHE A 114 1.10 -7.18 0.24
CA PHE A 114 2.18 -6.58 -0.54
C PHE A 114 3.47 -7.39 -0.41
N GLU A 115 3.88 -7.75 0.82
CA GLU A 115 5.06 -8.57 1.07
C GLU A 115 4.96 -9.93 0.34
N THR A 116 3.77 -10.57 0.38
CA THR A 116 3.49 -11.83 -0.35
C THR A 116 3.63 -11.66 -1.86
N LEU A 117 3.05 -10.60 -2.44
CA LEU A 117 3.18 -10.35 -3.88
C LEU A 117 4.64 -10.06 -4.29
N GLN A 118 5.38 -9.32 -3.47
CA GLN A 118 6.81 -9.08 -3.72
C GLN A 118 7.62 -10.38 -3.67
N GLN A 119 7.34 -11.28 -2.73
CA GLN A 119 7.95 -12.61 -2.69
C GLN A 119 7.63 -13.41 -3.95
N GLN A 120 6.36 -13.45 -4.35
CA GLN A 120 5.89 -14.12 -5.56
C GLN A 120 6.55 -13.59 -6.84
N ILE A 121 6.81 -12.29 -6.92
CA ILE A 121 7.59 -11.67 -8.01
C ILE A 121 9.03 -12.17 -7.97
N GLY A 122 9.67 -12.14 -6.79
CA GLY A 122 11.05 -12.59 -6.60
C GLY A 122 11.26 -14.06 -6.99
N GLU A 123 10.34 -14.94 -6.58
CA GLU A 123 10.37 -16.37 -6.93
C GLU A 123 10.32 -16.59 -8.45
N ARG A 124 9.48 -15.84 -9.16
CA ARG A 124 9.37 -15.92 -10.63
C ARG A 124 10.62 -15.39 -11.33
N ILE A 125 11.21 -14.31 -10.82
CA ILE A 125 12.52 -13.80 -11.29
C ILE A 125 13.57 -14.90 -11.19
N SER A 126 13.73 -15.52 -10.01
CA SER A 126 14.72 -16.60 -9.81
C SER A 126 14.46 -17.81 -10.71
N LYS A 127 13.19 -18.22 -10.90
CA LYS A 127 12.83 -19.31 -11.81
C LYS A 127 13.17 -18.98 -13.27
N LEU A 128 12.91 -17.75 -13.72
CA LEU A 128 13.24 -17.31 -15.08
C LEU A 128 14.76 -17.27 -15.29
N GLU A 129 15.52 -16.75 -14.33
CA GLU A 129 17.00 -16.74 -14.38
C GLU A 129 17.57 -18.14 -14.50
N ALA A 130 17.12 -19.07 -13.65
CA ALA A 130 17.54 -20.47 -13.71
C ALA A 130 17.16 -21.13 -15.05
N ARG A 131 15.98 -20.82 -15.60
CA ARG A 131 15.53 -21.33 -16.91
C ARG A 131 16.40 -20.81 -18.04
N ILE A 132 16.72 -19.52 -18.05
CA ILE A 132 17.60 -18.89 -19.05
C ILE A 132 19.00 -19.49 -18.96
N GLN A 133 19.56 -19.59 -17.75
CA GLN A 133 20.88 -20.18 -17.53
C GLN A 133 20.93 -21.64 -18.02
N GLY A 134 19.96 -22.47 -17.63
CA GLY A 134 19.90 -23.86 -18.09
C GLY A 134 19.77 -24.00 -19.61
N LYS A 135 19.03 -23.09 -20.28
CA LYS A 135 18.95 -23.08 -21.75
C LYS A 135 20.28 -22.66 -22.39
N LEU A 136 20.99 -21.69 -21.81
CA LEU A 136 22.33 -21.30 -22.25
C LEU A 136 23.31 -22.47 -22.09
N ASP A 137 23.37 -23.11 -20.92
CA ASP A 137 24.26 -24.26 -20.66
C ASP A 137 24.01 -25.42 -21.64
N SER A 138 22.76 -25.64 -22.03
CA SER A 138 22.39 -26.67 -23.00
C SER A 138 22.70 -26.31 -24.46
N ALA A 139 22.65 -25.02 -24.81
CA ALA A 139 22.93 -24.51 -26.15
C ALA A 139 24.43 -24.27 -26.38
N VAL A 140 25.19 -24.10 -25.29
CA VAL A 140 26.58 -23.67 -25.27
C VAL A 140 27.47 -24.80 -24.77
N LYS A 141 27.92 -25.68 -25.67
CA LYS A 141 29.18 -26.44 -25.44
C LYS A 141 30.35 -25.52 -25.76
N ILE A 142 30.71 -24.61 -24.84
CA ILE A 142 31.90 -23.77 -24.98
C ILE A 142 32.99 -24.32 -24.07
N ASN A 143 34.11 -24.70 -24.66
CA ASN A 143 35.31 -25.22 -24.00
C ASN A 143 36.05 -24.20 -23.11
N ASP A 144 35.49 -22.99 -22.92
CA ASP A 144 36.15 -21.92 -22.17
C ASP A 144 35.14 -21.03 -21.44
N PHE A 145 34.83 -21.44 -20.20
CA PHE A 145 33.83 -20.82 -19.33
C PHE A 145 34.25 -19.43 -18.83
N ASP A 146 35.57 -19.18 -18.74
CA ASP A 146 36.15 -17.94 -18.20
C ASP A 146 35.97 -16.76 -19.17
N GLU A 147 35.92 -17.01 -20.48
CA GLU A 147 35.70 -15.96 -21.46
C GLU A 147 34.22 -15.57 -21.59
N PHE A 148 33.30 -16.52 -21.41
CA PHE A 148 31.86 -16.24 -21.40
C PHE A 148 31.44 -15.44 -20.17
N SER A 149 31.93 -15.82 -18.98
CA SER A 149 31.65 -15.09 -17.73
C SER A 149 32.15 -13.65 -17.77
N LYS A 150 33.28 -13.39 -18.45
CA LYS A 150 33.82 -12.03 -18.69
C LYS A 150 33.00 -11.20 -19.69
N ARG A 151 32.28 -11.83 -20.62
CA ARG A 151 31.40 -11.15 -21.59
C ARG A 151 30.02 -10.86 -20.99
N LEU A 152 29.48 -11.76 -20.17
CA LEU A 152 28.21 -11.55 -19.47
C LEU A 152 28.31 -10.48 -18.38
N SER A 153 29.39 -10.44 -17.62
CA SER A 153 29.65 -9.38 -16.63
C SER A 153 29.84 -7.98 -17.25
N ARG A 154 30.24 -7.89 -18.53
CA ARG A 154 30.24 -6.61 -19.28
C ARG A 154 28.82 -6.16 -19.67
N VAL A 155 27.89 -7.09 -19.85
CA VAL A 155 26.46 -6.80 -20.07
C VAL A 155 25.79 -6.34 -18.75
N GLU A 156 26.19 -6.92 -17.61
CA GLU A 156 25.71 -6.51 -16.28
C GLU A 156 26.18 -5.11 -15.85
N ALA A 157 27.29 -4.60 -16.41
CA ALA A 157 27.85 -3.29 -16.10
C ALA A 157 27.21 -2.10 -16.86
N GLY A 158 26.09 -2.31 -17.57
CA GLY A 158 25.24 -1.22 -18.08
C GLY A 158 25.54 -0.71 -19.49
N ALA A 159 26.19 -1.51 -20.35
CA ALA A 159 26.41 -1.12 -21.75
C ALA A 159 26.36 -2.32 -22.70
N ALA A 160 25.17 -2.90 -22.91
CA ALA A 160 24.87 -3.64 -24.13
C ALA A 160 23.35 -3.77 -24.30
N GLU A 161 22.84 -3.37 -25.47
CA GLU A 161 21.51 -3.77 -25.92
C GLU A 161 21.43 -5.30 -25.93
N SER A 162 20.27 -5.86 -25.57
CA SER A 162 19.94 -7.29 -25.47
C SER A 162 20.26 -8.16 -26.71
N GLY A 163 20.87 -7.60 -27.76
CA GLY A 163 21.30 -8.26 -28.99
C GLY A 163 22.63 -9.03 -28.92
N GLU A 164 23.56 -8.72 -28.01
CA GLU A 164 24.89 -9.38 -28.00
C GLU A 164 24.85 -10.82 -27.47
N VAL A 165 24.02 -11.11 -26.47
CA VAL A 165 23.76 -12.49 -25.99
C VAL A 165 23.15 -13.35 -27.11
N LEU A 166 22.37 -12.72 -27.99
CA LEU A 166 21.70 -13.35 -29.13
C LEU A 166 22.62 -13.60 -30.35
N ALA A 167 23.81 -12.96 -30.39
CA ALA A 167 24.79 -13.13 -31.46
C ALA A 167 25.66 -14.39 -31.28
N LEU A 168 25.77 -14.92 -30.06
CA LEU A 168 26.58 -16.10 -29.73
C LEU A 168 25.96 -17.44 -30.15
N LEU A 169 24.70 -17.47 -30.58
CA LEU A 169 23.94 -18.70 -30.87
C LEU A 169 23.92 -19.11 -32.36
N ASN A 170 24.78 -18.53 -33.20
CA ASN A 170 24.81 -18.82 -34.64
C ASN A 170 25.58 -20.11 -34.95
N ASP A 171 24.92 -21.27 -34.84
CA ASP A 171 25.25 -22.45 -35.66
C ASP A 171 24.11 -23.49 -35.69
N LYS A 172 23.08 -23.24 -36.54
CA LYS A 172 22.22 -24.20 -37.30
C LYS A 172 20.85 -23.58 -37.70
N PRO A 173 20.33 -23.75 -38.92
CA PRO A 173 19.37 -22.78 -39.50
C PRO A 173 17.88 -22.87 -39.07
N GLY A 174 17.45 -23.90 -38.33
CA GLY A 174 16.02 -24.13 -38.02
C GLY A 174 15.68 -24.15 -36.54
N ARG A 175 16.34 -25.04 -35.78
CA ARG A 175 16.14 -25.21 -34.34
C ARG A 175 16.68 -24.03 -33.53
N ALA A 176 17.83 -23.48 -33.93
CA ALA A 176 18.41 -22.31 -33.28
C ALA A 176 17.50 -21.08 -33.36
N LYS A 177 16.70 -20.92 -34.43
CA LYS A 177 15.79 -19.77 -34.58
C LYS A 177 14.63 -19.79 -33.58
N ILE A 178 14.05 -20.96 -33.32
CA ILE A 178 12.97 -21.14 -32.33
C ILE A 178 13.52 -20.97 -30.91
N GLU A 179 14.67 -21.56 -30.61
CA GLU A 179 15.37 -21.38 -29.32
C GLU A 179 15.76 -19.91 -29.09
N LYS A 180 16.19 -19.20 -30.15
CA LYS A 180 16.51 -17.77 -30.13
C LYS A 180 15.30 -16.88 -29.80
N GLN A 181 14.16 -17.14 -30.45
CA GLN A 181 12.93 -16.39 -30.18
C GLN A 181 12.42 -16.63 -28.75
N HIS A 182 12.48 -17.88 -28.30
CA HIS A 182 12.05 -18.22 -26.95
C HIS A 182 12.96 -17.62 -25.87
N LEU A 183 14.29 -17.64 -26.06
CA LEU A 183 15.24 -16.96 -25.16
C LEU A 183 15.01 -15.45 -25.10
N LYS A 184 14.68 -14.82 -26.25
CA LYS A 184 14.30 -13.41 -26.29
C LYS A 184 13.06 -13.14 -25.42
N LEU A 185 12.02 -13.96 -25.55
CA LEU A 185 10.79 -13.82 -24.73
C LEU A 185 11.06 -13.99 -23.23
N LEU A 186 11.88 -14.96 -22.85
CA LEU A 186 12.29 -15.16 -21.45
C LEU A 186 13.04 -13.94 -20.90
N ASN A 187 13.99 -13.39 -21.67
CA ASN A 187 14.74 -12.20 -21.26
C ASN A 187 13.86 -10.94 -21.16
N GLU A 188 12.91 -10.77 -22.08
CA GLU A 188 11.94 -9.67 -22.03
C GLU A 188 11.05 -9.76 -20.78
N ALA A 189 10.52 -10.96 -20.49
CA ALA A 189 9.73 -11.19 -19.28
C ALA A 189 10.56 -10.96 -18.01
N LEU A 190 11.81 -11.47 -17.96
CA LEU A 190 12.70 -11.25 -16.83
C LEU A 190 12.98 -9.75 -16.60
N SER A 191 13.26 -9.01 -17.68
CA SER A 191 13.50 -7.56 -17.62
C SER A 191 12.27 -6.82 -17.10
N ALA A 192 11.08 -7.17 -17.58
CA ALA A 192 9.82 -6.58 -17.11
C ALA A 192 9.58 -6.88 -15.62
N LEU A 193 9.83 -8.11 -15.16
CA LEU A 193 9.64 -8.50 -13.77
C LEU A 193 10.66 -7.81 -12.84
N LYS A 194 11.92 -7.64 -13.26
CA LYS A 194 12.95 -6.94 -12.46
C LYS A 194 12.63 -5.47 -12.19
N LEU A 195 11.79 -4.83 -13.01
CA LEU A 195 11.31 -3.47 -12.77
C LEU A 195 10.22 -3.40 -11.70
N LEU A 196 9.51 -4.50 -11.42
CA LEU A 196 8.39 -4.49 -10.47
C LEU A 196 8.86 -4.26 -9.02
N PRO A 197 9.87 -4.96 -8.47
CA PRO A 197 10.33 -4.73 -7.10
C PRO A 197 10.73 -3.28 -6.83
N VAL A 198 11.30 -2.59 -7.82
CA VAL A 198 11.65 -1.16 -7.72
C VAL A 198 10.39 -0.33 -7.46
N LYS A 199 9.32 -0.55 -8.23
CA LYS A 199 8.03 0.13 -8.06
C LYS A 199 7.37 -0.13 -6.71
N TYR A 200 7.63 -1.27 -6.06
CA TYR A 200 7.09 -1.57 -4.73
C TYR A 200 7.96 -1.06 -3.58
N ASN A 201 9.26 -0.83 -3.82
CA ASN A 201 10.23 -0.41 -2.80
C ASN A 201 10.51 1.10 -2.80
N GLU A 202 10.27 1.81 -3.90
CA GLU A 202 10.41 3.26 -3.94
C GLU A 202 9.35 3.93 -3.07
N LEU A 203 9.79 4.63 -2.02
CA LEU A 203 8.96 5.57 -1.26
C LEU A 203 9.02 6.93 -1.96
N GLY A 204 7.93 7.37 -2.61
CA GLY A 204 7.87 8.64 -3.34
C GLY A 204 6.91 8.62 -4.54
N ALA A 205 7.06 9.57 -5.46
CA ALA A 205 6.15 9.80 -6.60
C ALA A 205 6.05 8.65 -7.63
N GLY A 206 6.86 7.59 -7.50
CA GLY A 206 6.86 6.40 -8.39
C GLY A 206 6.48 5.08 -7.73
N GLY A 207 6.27 5.07 -6.40
CA GLY A 207 5.99 3.87 -5.62
C GLY A 207 4.54 3.40 -5.66
N ARG A 208 4.30 2.09 -5.52
CA ARG A 208 2.96 1.52 -5.35
C ARG A 208 2.46 1.77 -3.94
N THR A 209 1.32 2.47 -3.86
CA THR A 209 0.62 2.68 -2.60
C THR A 209 -0.14 1.44 -2.14
N ARG A 210 -0.36 1.31 -0.83
CA ARG A 210 -1.19 0.25 -0.22
C ARG A 210 -2.64 0.65 -0.02
N MET A 211 -2.98 1.93 -0.22
CA MET A 211 -4.35 2.44 -0.19
C MET A 211 -4.42 3.82 -0.86
N VAL A 212 -5.62 4.25 -1.25
CA VAL A 212 -5.87 5.63 -1.70
C VAL A 212 -7.08 6.21 -1.00
N LEU A 213 -6.98 7.46 -0.57
CA LEU A 213 -8.02 8.16 0.18
C LEU A 213 -8.70 9.22 -0.69
N LEU A 214 -10.02 9.27 -0.62
CA LEU A 214 -10.81 10.38 -1.13
C LEU A 214 -11.60 10.97 0.03
N LEU A 215 -11.40 12.25 0.32
CA LEU A 215 -12.06 12.95 1.41
C LEU A 215 -13.11 13.89 0.81
N GLY A 216 -14.34 13.87 1.35
CA GLY A 216 -15.37 14.85 1.01
C GLY A 216 -15.05 16.22 1.62
N ASN A 217 -14.92 17.26 0.80
CA ASN A 217 -14.42 18.57 1.24
C ASN A 217 -15.45 19.52 1.88
N GLN A 218 -16.68 19.08 2.15
CA GLN A 218 -17.76 20.02 2.48
C GLN A 218 -18.07 20.08 3.99
N GLY A 219 -17.24 19.48 4.84
CA GLY A 219 -17.51 19.45 6.28
C GLY A 219 -16.27 19.41 7.16
N LYS A 220 -16.15 18.34 7.95
CA LYS A 220 -15.42 18.28 9.23
C LYS A 220 -13.99 17.79 9.08
N PHE A 221 -13.47 17.77 7.85
CA PHE A 221 -12.11 17.35 7.50
C PHE A 221 -11.19 18.51 7.13
N PHE A 222 -11.45 19.75 7.56
CA PHE A 222 -10.59 20.90 7.24
C PHE A 222 -9.11 20.68 7.58
N TRP A 223 -8.83 20.02 8.72
CA TRP A 223 -7.48 19.69 9.21
C TRP A 223 -6.69 18.75 8.27
N SER A 224 -7.39 18.09 7.35
CA SER A 224 -6.82 17.11 6.43
C SER A 224 -6.07 17.76 5.26
N SER A 225 -6.33 19.04 4.98
CA SER A 225 -5.89 19.73 3.76
C SER A 225 -5.34 21.14 3.94
N THR A 226 -4.84 21.49 5.13
CA THR A 226 -4.23 22.81 5.38
C THR A 226 -2.80 22.87 4.84
N TYR A 227 -2.61 23.50 3.67
CA TYR A 227 -1.26 23.74 3.12
C TYR A 227 -0.39 24.57 4.09
N PRO A 228 0.91 24.23 4.29
CA PRO A 228 1.70 23.20 3.60
C PRO A 228 1.68 21.81 4.27
N TYR A 229 0.85 21.61 5.28
CA TYR A 229 0.87 20.42 6.12
C TYR A 229 0.00 19.31 5.54
N ASN A 230 0.61 18.14 5.28
CA ASN A 230 -0.09 16.92 4.87
C ASN A 230 -0.02 15.89 6.00
N PRO A 231 -1.17 15.49 6.60
CA PRO A 231 -1.17 14.51 7.68
C PRO A 231 -1.15 13.06 7.19
N PHE A 232 -1.39 12.78 5.90
CA PHE A 232 -1.52 11.40 5.42
C PHE A 232 -0.20 10.84 4.87
N ALA A 233 0.11 9.61 5.26
CA ALA A 233 1.20 8.83 4.66
C ALA A 233 0.82 8.19 3.31
N ALA A 234 -0.49 8.01 3.06
CA ALA A 234 -1.01 7.48 1.81
C ALA A 234 -1.39 8.60 0.83
N PRO A 235 -1.38 8.36 -0.49
CA PRO A 235 -1.96 9.27 -1.46
C PRO A 235 -3.42 9.53 -1.14
N TRP A 236 -3.78 10.80 -1.12
CA TRP A 236 -5.12 11.25 -0.79
C TRP A 236 -5.55 12.36 -1.75
N MET A 237 -6.85 12.51 -1.93
CA MET A 237 -7.46 13.57 -2.70
C MET A 237 -8.55 14.23 -1.87
N ASN A 238 -8.49 15.56 -1.76
CA ASN A 238 -9.63 16.34 -1.31
C ASN A 238 -10.62 16.52 -2.46
N TYR A 239 -11.83 15.99 -2.32
CA TYR A 239 -12.84 16.03 -3.37
C TYR A 239 -13.97 16.99 -2.99
N ALA A 240 -13.99 18.14 -3.67
CA ALA A 240 -14.98 19.20 -3.48
C ALA A 240 -16.20 19.08 -4.40
N GLY A 241 -16.24 18.08 -5.29
CA GLY A 241 -17.36 17.87 -6.21
C GLY A 241 -18.52 17.11 -5.57
N ASP A 242 -19.62 17.02 -6.31
CA ASP A 242 -20.90 16.49 -5.80
C ASP A 242 -21.00 14.95 -5.85
N ASN A 243 -20.04 14.27 -6.48
CA ASN A 243 -20.08 12.82 -6.67
C ASN A 243 -18.72 12.16 -6.35
N ILE A 244 -18.41 12.00 -5.06
CA ILE A 244 -17.19 11.31 -4.61
C ILE A 244 -17.14 9.87 -5.12
N ALA A 245 -18.31 9.28 -5.39
CA ALA A 245 -18.41 7.91 -5.85
C ALA A 245 -17.88 7.74 -7.27
N ALA A 246 -18.27 8.61 -8.19
CA ALA A 246 -17.71 8.63 -9.54
C ALA A 246 -16.19 8.85 -9.51
N ALA A 247 -15.70 9.76 -8.66
CA ALA A 247 -14.27 9.97 -8.47
C ALA A 247 -13.57 8.71 -7.95
N SER A 248 -14.16 8.03 -6.95
CA SER A 248 -13.62 6.80 -6.36
C SER A 248 -13.55 5.67 -7.39
N ARG A 249 -14.58 5.52 -8.24
CA ARG A 249 -14.59 4.56 -9.35
C ARG A 249 -13.49 4.87 -10.37
N GLY A 250 -13.31 6.13 -10.74
CA GLY A 250 -12.25 6.55 -11.66
C GLY A 250 -10.86 6.24 -11.12
N VAL A 251 -10.60 6.59 -9.85
CA VAL A 251 -9.34 6.27 -9.16
C VAL A 251 -9.13 4.75 -9.10
N PHE A 252 -10.15 3.98 -8.73
CA PHE A 252 -10.06 2.53 -8.68
C PHE A 252 -9.77 1.93 -10.06
N GLY A 253 -10.43 2.41 -11.11
CA GLY A 253 -10.16 1.98 -12.49
C GLY A 253 -8.72 2.27 -12.93
N GLY A 254 -8.15 3.41 -12.51
CA GLY A 254 -6.74 3.72 -12.75
C GLY A 254 -5.80 2.74 -12.03
N ILE A 255 -6.10 2.42 -10.76
CA ILE A 255 -5.32 1.45 -9.97
C ILE A 255 -5.40 0.05 -10.62
N THR A 256 -6.60 -0.43 -10.96
CA THR A 256 -6.77 -1.77 -11.56
C THR A 256 -6.12 -1.86 -12.93
N ALA A 257 -6.12 -0.79 -13.74
CA ALA A 257 -5.38 -0.75 -15.00
C ALA A 257 -3.85 -0.92 -14.78
N GLN A 258 -3.29 -0.28 -13.75
CA GLN A 258 -1.88 -0.47 -13.40
C GLN A 258 -1.58 -1.84 -12.80
N MET A 259 -2.52 -2.41 -12.03
CA MET A 259 -2.39 -3.76 -11.48
C MET A 259 -2.51 -4.83 -12.57
N ALA A 260 -3.39 -4.62 -13.56
CA ALA A 260 -3.54 -5.49 -14.72
C ALA A 260 -2.21 -5.64 -15.48
N GLU A 261 -1.45 -4.56 -15.66
CA GLU A 261 -0.10 -4.63 -16.24
C GLU A 261 0.81 -5.60 -15.45
N THR A 262 0.79 -5.52 -14.12
CA THR A 262 1.61 -6.42 -13.29
C THR A 262 1.17 -7.87 -13.40
N PHE A 263 -0.12 -8.14 -13.26
CA PHE A 263 -0.64 -9.49 -13.34
C PHE A 263 -0.45 -10.07 -14.74
N ARG A 264 -0.52 -9.25 -15.78
CA ARG A 264 -0.16 -9.63 -17.14
C ARG A 264 1.26 -10.17 -17.23
N GLN A 265 2.23 -9.44 -16.69
CA GLN A 265 3.63 -9.86 -16.70
C GLN A 265 3.84 -11.14 -15.89
N LEU A 266 3.18 -11.27 -14.73
CA LEU A 266 3.28 -12.47 -13.90
C LEU A 266 2.69 -13.71 -14.59
N ARG A 267 1.47 -13.60 -15.14
CA ARG A 267 0.83 -14.69 -15.87
C ARG A 267 1.61 -15.07 -17.13
N LYS A 268 2.17 -14.07 -17.85
CA LYS A 268 3.05 -14.32 -19.01
C LYS A 268 4.32 -15.06 -18.59
N ALA A 269 4.93 -14.67 -17.47
CA ALA A 269 6.10 -15.36 -16.93
C ALA A 269 5.78 -16.81 -16.57
N ASP A 270 4.64 -17.06 -15.92
CA ASP A 270 4.20 -18.42 -15.58
C ASP A 270 4.00 -19.29 -16.84
N LEU A 271 3.31 -18.77 -17.86
CA LEU A 271 3.14 -19.46 -19.15
C LEU A 271 4.46 -19.73 -19.88
N LEU A 272 5.45 -18.83 -19.77
CA LEU A 272 6.78 -19.03 -20.36
C LEU A 272 7.59 -20.09 -19.59
N LEU A 273 7.48 -20.11 -18.27
CA LEU A 273 8.14 -21.11 -17.42
C LEU A 273 7.59 -22.52 -17.67
N GLU A 274 6.30 -22.63 -17.98
CA GLU A 274 5.61 -23.87 -18.33
C GLU A 274 5.76 -24.27 -19.82
N ASP A 275 6.50 -23.50 -20.61
CA ASP A 275 6.60 -23.62 -22.07
C ASP A 275 5.23 -23.67 -22.79
N ALA A 276 4.18 -23.09 -22.17
CA ALA A 276 2.81 -23.08 -22.66
C ALA A 276 2.44 -21.79 -23.42
N TYR A 277 3.30 -20.77 -23.39
CA TYR A 277 2.98 -19.45 -23.97
C TYR A 277 2.83 -19.49 -25.50
N GLN A 278 1.61 -19.18 -25.98
CA GLN A 278 1.27 -19.02 -27.39
C GLN A 278 0.81 -17.57 -27.66
N PRO A 279 1.61 -16.75 -28.38
CA PRO A 279 1.29 -15.33 -28.60
C PRO A 279 -0.10 -15.09 -29.19
N ALA A 280 -0.49 -15.89 -30.19
CA ALA A 280 -1.77 -15.74 -30.89
C ALA A 280 -3.00 -15.94 -29.99
N GLN A 281 -2.87 -16.71 -28.91
CA GLN A 281 -3.97 -16.98 -27.97
C GLN A 281 -3.86 -16.09 -26.74
N HIS A 282 -2.65 -15.97 -26.19
CA HIS A 282 -2.46 -15.36 -24.88
C HIS A 282 -2.34 -13.85 -24.94
N ASP A 283 -1.80 -13.24 -26.01
CA ASP A 283 -1.58 -11.78 -26.02
C ASP A 283 -2.89 -11.00 -25.96
N ALA A 284 -3.90 -11.42 -26.71
CA ALA A 284 -5.22 -10.78 -26.67
C ALA A 284 -5.89 -10.92 -25.29
N MET A 285 -5.86 -12.12 -24.71
CA MET A 285 -6.41 -12.40 -23.38
C MET A 285 -5.70 -11.58 -22.29
N LEU A 286 -4.36 -11.59 -22.32
CA LEU A 286 -3.51 -10.88 -21.36
C LEU A 286 -3.68 -9.37 -21.47
N ASN A 287 -3.77 -8.82 -22.68
CA ASN A 287 -3.98 -7.38 -22.90
C ASN A 287 -5.37 -6.92 -22.46
N GLY A 288 -6.38 -7.79 -22.55
CA GLY A 288 -7.76 -7.51 -22.17
C GLY A 288 -8.09 -7.66 -20.69
N LEU A 289 -7.13 -8.03 -19.83
CA LEU A 289 -7.38 -8.27 -18.41
C LEU A 289 -8.07 -7.09 -17.72
N SER A 290 -9.24 -7.37 -17.14
CA SER A 290 -9.98 -6.44 -16.30
C SER A 290 -10.09 -6.95 -14.86
N TRP A 291 -10.70 -6.16 -13.98
CA TRP A 291 -10.95 -6.51 -12.58
C TRP A 291 -11.69 -7.85 -12.42
N GLU A 292 -12.62 -8.12 -13.33
CA GLU A 292 -13.41 -9.35 -13.36
C GLU A 292 -12.55 -10.59 -13.61
N ASP A 293 -11.45 -10.45 -14.34
CA ASP A 293 -10.53 -11.55 -14.67
C ASP A 293 -9.49 -11.83 -13.58
N PHE A 294 -9.38 -10.95 -12.57
CA PHE A 294 -8.42 -11.12 -11.49
C PHE A 294 -8.81 -12.27 -10.56
N SER A 295 -7.81 -13.06 -10.15
CA SER A 295 -7.97 -14.09 -9.13
C SER A 295 -8.28 -13.47 -7.76
N SER A 296 -8.68 -14.29 -6.78
CA SER A 296 -8.88 -13.82 -5.40
C SER A 296 -7.65 -13.13 -4.83
N ASP A 297 -6.47 -13.69 -5.10
CA ASP A 297 -5.20 -13.22 -4.55
C ASP A 297 -4.75 -11.93 -5.23
N GLU A 298 -4.95 -11.84 -6.55
CA GLU A 298 -4.69 -10.63 -7.33
C GLU A 298 -5.60 -9.48 -6.88
N ARG A 299 -6.90 -9.77 -6.68
CA ARG A 299 -7.85 -8.79 -6.13
C ARG A 299 -7.48 -8.35 -4.73
N ALA A 300 -7.01 -9.26 -3.87
CA ALA A 300 -6.59 -8.95 -2.52
C ALA A 300 -5.32 -8.07 -2.49
N ALA A 301 -4.44 -8.22 -3.47
CA ALA A 301 -3.24 -7.41 -3.60
C ALA A 301 -3.48 -5.99 -4.18
N CYS A 302 -4.66 -5.73 -4.75
CA CYS A 302 -5.02 -4.41 -5.24
C CYS A 302 -5.23 -3.42 -4.08
N PRO A 303 -4.61 -2.21 -4.14
CA PRO A 303 -4.84 -1.18 -3.14
C PRO A 303 -6.33 -0.77 -3.08
N PRO A 304 -6.96 -0.79 -1.89
CA PRO A 304 -8.32 -0.31 -1.74
C PRO A 304 -8.40 1.21 -1.93
N VAL A 305 -9.52 1.64 -2.49
CA VAL A 305 -9.93 3.04 -2.56
C VAL A 305 -10.96 3.28 -1.46
N ILE A 306 -10.66 4.24 -0.58
CA ILE A 306 -11.46 4.57 0.59
C ILE A 306 -12.02 5.97 0.42
N ALA A 307 -13.33 6.08 0.22
CA ALA A 307 -14.06 7.33 0.28
C ALA A 307 -14.47 7.60 1.73
N ILE A 308 -14.02 8.73 2.27
CA ILE A 308 -14.35 9.19 3.62
C ILE A 308 -15.25 10.41 3.48
N LEU A 309 -16.44 10.29 4.06
CA LEU A 309 -17.50 11.29 4.07
C LEU A 309 -17.83 11.66 5.51
N ASP A 310 -18.42 12.82 5.71
CA ASP A 310 -19.06 13.19 6.96
C ASP A 310 -20.58 13.33 6.78
N ASP A 311 -21.29 13.52 7.90
CA ASP A 311 -22.73 13.72 7.94
C ASP A 311 -23.20 14.90 7.07
N VAL A 312 -22.43 16.00 7.03
CA VAL A 312 -22.75 17.21 6.26
C VAL A 312 -22.65 16.93 4.75
N THR A 313 -21.56 16.33 4.31
CA THR A 313 -21.32 15.96 2.91
C THR A 313 -22.34 14.93 2.44
N LEU A 314 -22.69 13.97 3.32
CA LEU A 314 -23.72 12.97 3.03
C LEU A 314 -25.10 13.62 2.81
N ALA A 315 -25.52 14.51 3.72
CA ALA A 315 -26.80 15.20 3.65
C ALA A 315 -26.90 16.16 2.45
N GLY A 316 -25.76 16.75 2.06
CA GLY A 316 -25.70 17.84 1.08
C GLY A 316 -26.13 17.49 -0.35
N GLN A 317 -25.91 16.24 -0.82
CA GLN A 317 -26.38 15.71 -2.12
C GLN A 317 -25.78 14.33 -2.51
N GLN A 318 -24.91 13.72 -1.69
CA GLN A 318 -24.10 12.56 -2.10
C GLN A 318 -24.78 11.19 -1.97
N ILE A 319 -26.06 11.12 -1.58
CA ILE A 319 -26.81 9.87 -1.44
C ILE A 319 -26.91 9.11 -2.77
N GLY A 320 -27.08 9.82 -3.89
CA GLY A 320 -27.15 9.21 -5.22
C GLY A 320 -25.86 8.48 -5.60
N GLY A 321 -24.71 9.12 -5.42
CA GLY A 321 -23.40 8.50 -5.67
C GLY A 321 -23.14 7.30 -4.75
N LEU A 322 -23.57 7.36 -3.49
CA LEU A 322 -23.45 6.23 -2.57
C LEU A 322 -24.31 5.05 -2.98
N ALA A 323 -25.55 5.28 -3.40
CA ALA A 323 -26.41 4.23 -3.93
C ALA A 323 -25.77 3.53 -5.14
N GLU A 324 -25.12 4.27 -6.03
CA GLU A 324 -24.35 3.70 -7.15
C GLU A 324 -23.17 2.83 -6.69
N ILE A 325 -22.44 3.20 -5.63
CA ILE A 325 -21.37 2.35 -5.10
C ILE A 325 -21.97 1.08 -4.48
N LEU A 326 -22.99 1.23 -3.63
CA LEU A 326 -23.57 0.12 -2.88
C LEU A 326 -24.29 -0.89 -3.79
N SER A 327 -24.80 -0.45 -4.93
CA SER A 327 -25.38 -1.32 -5.97
C SER A 327 -24.34 -1.83 -6.99
N GLY A 328 -23.13 -1.28 -6.98
CA GLY A 328 -22.06 -1.63 -7.90
C GLY A 328 -21.31 -2.90 -7.50
N THR A 329 -20.49 -3.40 -8.42
CA THR A 329 -19.63 -4.60 -8.23
C THR A 329 -18.20 -4.25 -7.80
N LEU A 330 -17.83 -2.97 -7.84
CA LEU A 330 -16.48 -2.50 -7.52
C LEU A 330 -16.27 -2.50 -6.00
N PRO A 331 -15.11 -2.97 -5.50
CA PRO A 331 -14.83 -3.14 -4.07
C PRO A 331 -14.44 -1.82 -3.39
N LEU A 332 -15.18 -0.74 -3.66
CA LEU A 332 -14.92 0.55 -3.02
C LEU A 332 -15.28 0.50 -1.55
N LYS A 333 -14.45 1.12 -0.70
CA LYS A 333 -14.72 1.26 0.72
C LYS A 333 -15.27 2.66 0.99
N ILE A 334 -16.35 2.73 1.75
CA ILE A 334 -16.93 4.00 2.18
C ILE A 334 -16.92 4.03 3.70
N ALA A 335 -16.40 5.11 4.27
CA ALA A 335 -16.53 5.43 5.68
C ALA A 335 -17.30 6.73 5.83
N VAL A 336 -18.34 6.72 6.66
CA VAL A 336 -19.11 7.91 6.99
C VAL A 336 -18.83 8.25 8.45
N ILE A 337 -18.24 9.42 8.69
CA ILE A 337 -17.98 9.96 10.01
C ILE A 337 -19.18 10.80 10.41
N ASN A 338 -20.07 10.21 11.20
CA ASN A 338 -21.20 10.92 11.75
C ASN A 338 -20.82 11.57 13.08
N THR A 339 -20.88 12.90 13.11
CA THR A 339 -20.56 13.69 14.30
C THR A 339 -21.81 14.13 15.08
N LEU A 340 -23.01 13.85 14.54
CA LEU A 340 -24.31 14.09 15.18
C LEU A 340 -24.63 15.56 15.51
N ASP A 341 -23.88 16.54 15.00
CA ASP A 341 -24.09 17.96 15.35
C ASP A 341 -25.49 18.45 14.96
N ASP A 342 -26.07 17.95 13.85
CA ASP A 342 -27.43 18.31 13.42
C ASP A 342 -28.54 17.59 14.24
N VAL A 343 -28.21 16.54 14.99
CA VAL A 343 -29.17 15.79 15.82
C VAL A 343 -29.39 16.47 17.17
N VAL A 344 -28.42 17.27 17.65
CA VAL A 344 -28.52 18.00 18.91
C VAL A 344 -29.44 19.23 18.79
N GLU A 345 -29.51 19.88 17.63
CA GLU A 345 -30.49 20.97 17.43
C GLU A 345 -31.95 20.47 17.36
N ALA A 346 -32.18 19.26 16.86
CA ALA A 346 -33.51 18.65 16.82
C ALA A 346 -33.98 18.07 18.17
N SER A 347 -33.05 17.85 19.12
CA SER A 347 -33.33 17.35 20.47
C SER A 347 -33.04 18.43 21.51
N GLY A 348 -33.87 19.48 21.49
CA GLY A 348 -33.81 20.56 22.47
C GLY A 348 -33.60 20.07 23.91
N LYS A 349 -32.52 20.58 24.53
CA LYS A 349 -31.98 20.36 25.89
C LYS A 349 -30.83 19.36 25.98
N ALA A 350 -29.59 19.84 25.87
CA ALA A 350 -28.72 20.09 27.03
C ALA A 350 -27.24 20.26 26.60
N ALA A 351 -26.73 21.49 26.63
CA ALA A 351 -25.32 21.79 26.91
C ALA A 351 -25.16 23.30 27.17
N LEU A 352 -25.78 23.76 28.26
CA LEU A 352 -25.30 24.96 28.95
C LEU A 352 -23.98 24.60 29.63
N GLY A 353 -22.92 25.37 29.37
CA GLY A 353 -21.85 25.56 30.35
C GLY A 353 -20.42 25.30 29.89
N TRP A 354 -19.95 25.97 28.83
CA TRP A 354 -18.51 26.21 28.64
C TRP A 354 -18.27 27.71 28.40
N MET A 355 -18.33 28.46 29.49
CA MET A 355 -17.67 29.76 29.67
C MET A 355 -17.09 29.78 31.08
N ALA A 356 -15.78 29.61 31.18
CA ALA A 356 -14.89 30.20 32.18
C ALA A 356 -13.46 30.10 31.66
#